data_AF-A0A3B3Z9N5-F1
#
_entry.id   AF-A0A3B3Z9N5-F1
#
_cell.length_a   1.000
_cell.length_b   1.000
_cell.length_c   1.000
_cell.angle_alpha   90.00
_cell.angle_beta   90.00
_cell.angle_gamma   90.00
#
_symmetry.space_group_name_H-M   'P 1'
#
loop_
_entity.id
_entity.type
_entity.pdbx_description
1 polymer ?
#
loop_
_entity_poly.entity_id
_entity_poly.type
_entity_poly.pdbx_seq_one_letter_code
_entity_poly.pdbx_strand_id
1 'polypeptide(L)'
;MGPGANHEVIRKRLLIDGDGAGDDRRINVLLKSFIKWCNSPTSPEEGFTQYQRMLGTLAQCEFSMGKTLMVYDMNLREMENYEKIYTTIEQNITSAHDKIADCKKEIQRAKRIRKNRQEYDALAKVIQQHPDRHETLKQLEALDKELQQLSHIKENVDAKLELRKKQFHVLLSTIQELQQTLETSAASASEDPQPTPATFCNG
;
A
#
# COMPACT_ATOMS: atom_id res chain seq x y z
N MET A 1 -1.18 -66.04 12.86
CA MET A 1 -0.66 -65.08 13.86
C MET A 1 0.29 -64.14 13.16
N GLY A 2 -0.10 -62.88 12.96
CA GLY A 2 0.67 -61.94 12.14
C GLY A 2 1.91 -61.37 12.86
N PRO A 3 2.95 -60.98 12.11
CA PRO A 3 4.23 -60.48 12.66
C PRO A 3 4.12 -59.19 13.52
N GLY A 4 2.98 -58.49 13.50
CA GLY A 4 2.73 -57.29 14.32
C GLY A 4 2.52 -57.57 15.81
N ALA A 5 1.93 -58.72 16.17
CA ALA A 5 1.67 -59.06 17.58
C ALA A 5 2.98 -59.25 18.36
N ASN A 6 4.00 -59.84 17.73
CA ASN A 6 5.30 -60.06 18.35
C ASN A 6 6.05 -58.74 18.59
N HIS A 7 5.98 -57.79 17.66
CA HIS A 7 6.61 -56.48 17.84
C HIS A 7 6.00 -55.69 18.99
N GLU A 8 4.68 -55.78 19.18
CA GLU A 8 4.00 -55.11 20.28
C GLU A 8 4.32 -55.76 21.63
N VAL A 9 4.41 -57.09 21.67
CA VAL A 9 4.83 -57.84 22.86
C VAL A 9 6.29 -57.55 23.22
N ILE A 10 7.19 -57.55 22.23
CA ILE A 10 8.62 -57.23 22.43
C ILE A 10 8.78 -55.78 22.88
N ARG A 11 8.04 -54.84 22.29
CA ARG A 11 8.05 -53.42 22.69
C ARG A 11 7.51 -53.24 24.11
N LYS A 12 6.39 -53.88 24.47
CA LYS A 12 5.85 -53.85 25.85
C LYS A 12 6.82 -54.49 26.84
N ARG A 13 7.47 -55.60 26.47
CA ARG A 13 8.50 -56.25 27.28
C ARG A 13 9.70 -55.32 27.52
N LEU A 14 10.21 -54.68 26.47
CA LEU A 14 11.35 -53.76 26.56
C LEU A 14 11.03 -52.45 27.31
N LEU A 15 9.79 -51.96 27.23
CA LEU A 15 9.33 -50.75 27.92
C LEU A 15 9.07 -50.97 29.41
N ILE A 16 8.54 -52.14 29.80
CA ILE A 16 8.30 -52.50 31.20
C ILE A 16 9.60 -52.98 31.85
N ASP A 17 10.38 -53.81 31.15
CA ASP A 17 11.66 -54.34 31.63
C ASP A 17 12.81 -53.43 31.20
N GLY A 18 12.80 -52.14 31.56
CA GLY A 18 13.95 -51.27 31.31
C GLY A 18 15.25 -51.91 31.81
N ASP A 19 16.08 -52.42 30.88
CA ASP A 19 17.25 -53.30 31.07
C ASP A 19 17.00 -54.83 31.19
N GLY A 20 16.00 -55.34 30.47
CA GLY A 20 15.48 -56.72 30.54
C GLY A 20 16.53 -57.83 30.64
N ALA A 21 16.80 -58.27 31.88
CA ALA A 21 17.44 -59.54 32.19
C ALA A 21 17.43 -59.94 33.68
N GLY A 22 16.95 -59.07 34.59
CA GLY A 22 17.27 -59.19 36.02
C GLY A 22 16.12 -59.65 36.92
N ASP A 23 14.99 -58.94 36.93
CA ASP A 23 14.04 -59.02 38.05
C ASP A 23 13.24 -60.31 38.12
N ASP A 24 12.61 -60.74 37.03
CA ASP A 24 11.90 -62.03 37.00
C ASP A 24 12.85 -63.19 37.35
N ARG A 25 14.10 -63.13 36.88
CA ARG A 25 15.15 -64.08 37.23
C ARG A 25 15.52 -63.99 38.72
N ARG A 26 15.69 -62.79 39.27
CA ARG A 26 16.00 -62.54 40.70
C ARG A 26 14.89 -63.07 41.60
N ILE A 27 13.63 -62.79 41.27
CA ILE A 27 12.45 -63.26 42.00
C ILE A 27 12.36 -64.79 41.95
N ASN A 28 12.56 -65.39 40.77
CA ASN A 28 12.60 -66.84 40.62
C ASN A 28 13.74 -67.49 41.43
N VAL A 29 14.92 -66.86 41.48
CA VAL A 29 16.06 -67.32 42.29
C VAL A 29 15.77 -67.19 43.79
N LEU A 30 15.15 -66.09 44.22
CA LEU A 30 14.71 -65.88 45.60
C LEU A 30 13.71 -66.96 46.02
N LEU A 31 12.70 -67.22 45.19
CA LEU A 31 11.69 -68.25 45.43
C LEU A 31 12.31 -69.65 45.57
N LYS A 32 13.21 -70.03 44.65
CA LYS A 32 13.92 -71.33 44.72
C LYS A 32 14.82 -71.42 45.97
N SER A 33 15.48 -70.33 46.32
CA SER A 33 16.33 -70.25 47.52
C SER A 33 15.51 -70.39 48.80
N PHE A 34 14.33 -69.77 48.86
CA PHE A 34 13.39 -69.87 49.97
C PHE A 34 12.86 -71.31 50.14
N ILE A 35 12.39 -71.94 49.04
CA ILE A 35 11.92 -73.32 49.08
C ILE A 35 13.03 -74.27 49.54
N LYS A 36 14.28 -74.08 49.06
CA LYS A 36 15.42 -74.88 49.48
C LYS A 36 15.74 -74.69 50.97
N TRP A 37 15.71 -73.45 51.45
CA TRP A 37 15.96 -73.10 52.85
C TRP A 37 14.93 -73.74 53.79
N CYS A 38 13.65 -73.79 53.41
CA CYS A 38 12.60 -74.43 54.21
C CYS A 38 12.70 -75.97 54.28
N ASN A 39 13.25 -76.62 53.25
CA ASN A 39 13.19 -78.08 53.11
C ASN A 39 14.53 -78.79 53.34
N SER A 40 15.63 -78.07 53.56
CA SER A 40 16.96 -78.66 53.76
C SER A 40 17.35 -78.67 55.24
N PRO A 41 17.78 -79.81 55.81
CA PRO A 41 18.38 -79.83 57.13
C PRO A 41 19.75 -79.13 57.04
N THR A 42 19.80 -77.87 57.45
CA THR A 42 20.99 -77.02 57.40
C THR A 42 21.49 -76.72 58.81
N SER A 43 22.81 -76.58 58.96
CA SER A 43 23.38 -76.08 60.22
C SER A 43 22.81 -74.69 60.54
N PRO A 44 22.59 -74.32 61.82
CA PRO A 44 22.11 -72.99 62.19
C PRO A 44 22.89 -71.82 61.55
N GLU A 45 24.21 -71.99 61.38
CA GLU A 45 25.10 -70.98 60.77
C GLU A 45 24.89 -70.85 59.26
N GLU A 46 24.71 -71.98 58.56
CA GLU A 46 24.42 -72.02 57.12
C GLU A 46 23.01 -71.49 56.82
N GLY A 47 22.03 -71.83 57.67
CA GLY A 47 20.67 -71.33 57.59
C GLY A 47 20.61 -69.81 57.74
N PHE A 48 21.36 -69.25 58.69
CA PHE A 48 21.44 -67.79 58.88
C PHE A 48 22.10 -67.08 57.69
N THR A 49 23.16 -67.67 57.13
CA THR A 49 23.84 -67.11 55.94
C THR A 49 22.93 -67.10 54.71
N GLN A 50 22.14 -68.16 54.51
CA GLN A 50 21.16 -68.22 53.42
C GLN A 50 20.03 -67.20 53.61
N TYR A 51 19.55 -67.03 54.84
CA TYR A 51 18.55 -66.01 55.17
C TYR A 51 19.03 -64.59 54.85
N GLN A 52 20.26 -64.23 55.24
CA GLN A 52 20.84 -62.92 54.92
C GLN A 52 20.97 -62.67 53.41
N ARG A 53 21.32 -63.70 52.62
CA ARG A 53 21.35 -63.61 51.15
C ARG A 53 19.97 -63.40 50.54
N MET A 54 18.94 -64.07 51.06
CA MET A 54 17.56 -63.86 50.63
C MET A 54 17.08 -62.43 50.93
N LEU A 55 17.38 -61.89 52.12
CA LEU A 55 17.08 -60.50 52.46
C LEU A 55 17.78 -59.52 51.50
N GLY A 56 19.06 -59.74 51.20
CA GLY A 56 19.79 -58.89 50.24
C GLY A 56 19.19 -58.93 48.84
N THR A 57 18.71 -60.11 48.40
CA THR A 57 18.04 -60.26 47.09
C THR A 57 16.67 -59.57 47.08
N LEU A 58 15.92 -59.64 48.18
CA LEU A 58 14.64 -58.93 48.34
C LEU A 58 14.83 -57.41 48.27
N ALA A 59 15.79 -56.86 49.02
CA ALA A 59 16.11 -55.43 49.02
C ALA A 59 16.49 -54.91 47.61
N GLN A 60 17.22 -55.73 46.83
CA GLN A 60 17.53 -55.39 45.43
C GLN A 60 16.28 -55.36 44.54
N CYS A 61 15.32 -56.27 44.75
CA CYS A 61 14.06 -56.28 44.01
C CYS A 61 13.21 -55.04 44.35
N GLU A 62 13.13 -54.67 45.63
CA GLU A 62 12.44 -53.46 46.09
C GLU A 62 13.06 -52.19 45.49
N PHE A 63 14.39 -52.09 45.47
CA PHE A 63 15.09 -50.98 44.84
C PHE A 63 14.81 -50.90 43.33
N SER A 64 14.86 -52.03 42.61
CA SER A 64 14.56 -52.08 41.18
C SER A 64 13.13 -51.64 40.87
N MET A 65 12.17 -52.05 41.71
CA MET A 65 10.77 -51.63 41.61
C MET A 65 10.65 -50.11 41.77
N GLY A 66 11.27 -49.53 42.81
CA GLY A 66 11.26 -48.09 43.05
C GLY A 66 11.89 -47.31 41.90
N LYS A 67 13.01 -47.80 41.35
CA LYS A 67 13.66 -47.21 40.16
C LYS A 67 12.72 -47.21 38.95
N THR A 68 12.02 -48.31 38.70
CA THR A 68 11.09 -48.44 37.56
C THR A 68 9.95 -47.43 37.66
N LEU A 69 9.39 -47.22 38.85
CA LEU A 69 8.35 -46.20 39.08
C LEU A 69 8.88 -44.78 38.80
N MET A 70 10.08 -44.45 39.24
CA MET A 70 10.69 -43.14 38.98
C MET A 70 10.95 -42.90 37.49
N VAL A 71 11.38 -43.93 36.75
CA VAL A 71 11.55 -43.86 35.30
C VAL A 71 10.19 -43.67 34.61
N TYR A 72 9.15 -44.35 35.07
CA TYR A 72 7.80 -44.15 34.56
C TYR A 72 7.31 -42.71 34.76
N ASP A 73 7.47 -42.14 35.95
CA ASP A 73 7.08 -40.75 36.26
C ASP A 73 7.91 -39.72 35.47
N MET A 74 9.19 -40.02 35.22
CA MET A 74 10.04 -39.23 34.32
C MET A 74 9.50 -39.27 32.88
N ASN A 75 9.19 -40.45 32.35
CA ASN A 75 8.66 -40.60 30.99
C ASN A 75 7.30 -39.90 30.83
N LEU A 76 6.44 -39.91 31.85
CA LEU A 76 5.17 -39.19 31.83
C LEU A 76 5.40 -37.68 31.68
N ARG A 77 6.33 -37.12 32.46
CA ARG A 77 6.71 -35.70 32.34
C ARG A 77 7.36 -35.36 31.00
N GLU A 78 8.15 -36.27 30.44
CA GLU A 78 8.71 -36.10 29.09
C GLU A 78 7.62 -36.07 28.01
N MET A 79 6.62 -36.97 28.09
CA MET A 79 5.48 -36.96 27.18
C MET A 79 4.71 -35.63 27.23
N GLU A 80 4.42 -35.12 28.41
CA GLU A 80 3.78 -33.80 28.57
C GLU A 80 4.63 -32.67 27.99
N ASN A 81 5.95 -32.74 28.14
CA ASN A 81 6.87 -31.76 27.56
C ASN A 81 6.85 -31.81 26.03
N TYR A 82 6.86 -33.01 25.45
CA TYR A 82 6.78 -33.17 24.00
C TYR A 82 5.45 -32.63 23.44
N GLU A 83 4.34 -32.85 24.13
CA GLU A 83 3.04 -32.29 23.75
C GLU A 83 3.08 -30.74 23.76
N LYS A 84 3.66 -30.13 24.81
CA LYS A 84 3.84 -28.67 24.88
C LYS A 84 4.73 -28.15 23.75
N ILE A 85 5.83 -28.82 23.44
CA ILE A 85 6.71 -28.45 22.33
C ILE A 85 5.94 -28.54 21.01
N TYR A 86 5.17 -29.59 20.80
CA TYR A 86 4.38 -29.80 19.59
C TYR A 86 3.35 -28.67 19.39
N THR A 87 2.56 -28.36 20.41
CA THR A 87 1.59 -27.23 20.34
C THR A 87 2.28 -25.89 20.10
N THR A 88 3.44 -25.64 20.71
CA THR A 88 4.23 -24.42 20.49
C THR A 88 4.71 -24.32 19.04
N ILE A 89 5.17 -25.43 18.45
CA ILE A 89 5.58 -25.48 17.04
C ILE A 89 4.39 -25.17 16.13
N GLU A 90 3.22 -25.77 16.36
CA GLU A 90 2.01 -25.50 15.57
C GLU A 90 1.57 -24.03 15.64
N GLN A 91 1.61 -23.43 16.83
CA GLN A 91 1.33 -22.00 17.01
C GLN A 91 2.33 -21.12 16.25
N ASN A 92 3.62 -21.44 16.31
CA ASN A 92 4.66 -20.72 15.60
C ASN A 92 4.49 -20.82 14.08
N ILE A 93 4.14 -22.00 13.56
CA ILE A 93 3.83 -22.22 12.14
C ILE A 93 2.65 -21.35 11.72
N THR A 94 1.57 -21.35 12.50
CA THR A 94 0.37 -20.54 12.23
C THR A 94 0.71 -19.05 12.21
N SER A 95 1.44 -18.57 13.23
CA SER A 95 1.90 -17.17 13.28
C SER A 95 2.81 -16.79 12.10
N ALA A 96 3.67 -17.70 11.66
CA ALA A 96 4.52 -17.48 10.48
C ALA A 96 3.68 -17.36 9.20
N HIS A 97 2.65 -18.18 9.04
CA HIS A 97 1.71 -18.08 7.92
C HIS A 97 0.97 -16.74 7.90
N ASP A 98 0.51 -16.26 9.05
CA ASP A 98 -0.15 -14.96 9.17
C ASP A 98 0.79 -13.81 8.79
N LYS A 99 2.04 -13.83 9.31
CA LYS A 99 3.07 -12.84 8.94
C LYS A 99 3.35 -12.84 7.44
N ILE A 100 3.42 -14.02 6.80
CA ILE A 100 3.60 -14.12 5.35
C ILE A 100 2.40 -13.50 4.62
N ALA A 101 1.17 -13.76 5.07
CA ALA A 101 -0.02 -13.18 4.47
C ALA A 101 -0.02 -11.65 4.55
N ASP A 102 0.38 -11.09 5.68
CA ASP A 102 0.44 -9.64 5.86
C ASP A 102 1.59 -9.01 5.07
N CYS A 103 2.78 -9.62 5.05
CA CYS A 103 3.88 -9.16 4.19
C CYS A 103 3.47 -9.14 2.70
N LYS A 104 2.69 -10.12 2.23
CA LYS A 104 2.15 -10.12 0.86
C LYS A 104 1.23 -8.93 0.60
N LYS A 105 0.33 -8.59 1.53
CA LYS A 105 -0.56 -7.42 1.42
C LYS A 105 0.26 -6.13 1.37
N GLU A 106 1.25 -5.98 2.25
CA GLU A 106 2.11 -4.80 2.28
C GLU A 106 2.93 -4.65 0.99
N ILE A 107 3.46 -5.73 0.43
CA ILE A 107 4.12 -5.69 -0.88
C ILE A 107 3.16 -5.21 -1.99
N GLN A 108 1.92 -5.71 -2.00
CA GLN A 108 0.93 -5.26 -2.99
C GLN A 108 0.59 -3.78 -2.83
N ARG A 109 0.49 -3.28 -1.59
CA ARG A 109 0.28 -1.87 -1.29
C ARG A 109 1.48 -1.03 -1.75
N ALA A 110 2.70 -1.43 -1.41
CA ALA A 110 3.93 -0.75 -1.82
C ALA A 110 4.07 -0.68 -3.35
N LYS A 111 3.72 -1.77 -4.06
CA LYS A 111 3.69 -1.78 -5.54
C LYS A 111 2.71 -0.76 -6.10
N ARG A 112 1.51 -0.65 -5.52
CA ARG A 112 0.51 0.36 -5.92
C ARG A 112 1.04 1.78 -5.70
N ILE A 113 1.60 2.06 -4.53
CA ILE A 113 2.18 3.37 -4.22
C ILE A 113 3.29 3.72 -5.21
N ARG A 114 4.18 2.77 -5.52
CA ARG A 114 5.25 2.97 -6.51
C ARG A 114 4.70 3.29 -7.90
N LYS A 115 3.66 2.57 -8.35
CA LYS A 115 3.01 2.83 -9.64
C LYS A 115 2.42 4.24 -9.68
N ASN A 116 1.65 4.63 -8.65
CA ASN A 116 1.07 5.97 -8.56
C ASN A 116 2.16 7.04 -8.58
N ARG A 117 3.27 6.84 -7.85
CA ARG A 117 4.42 7.76 -7.86
C ARG A 117 5.02 7.91 -9.26
N GLN A 118 5.18 6.82 -10.00
CA GLN A 118 5.67 6.88 -11.38
C GLN A 118 4.71 7.64 -12.30
N GLU A 119 3.41 7.48 -12.13
CA GLU A 119 2.39 8.25 -12.88
C GLU A 119 2.46 9.75 -12.56
N TYR A 120 2.61 10.10 -11.27
CA TYR A 120 2.81 11.50 -10.85
C TYR A 120 4.11 12.09 -11.42
N ASP A 121 5.22 11.35 -11.35
CA ASP A 121 6.52 11.80 -11.89
C ASP A 121 6.45 11.98 -13.42
N ALA A 122 5.75 11.09 -14.13
CA ALA A 122 5.53 11.20 -15.57
C ALA A 122 4.70 12.45 -15.92
N LEU A 123 3.60 12.69 -15.20
CA LEU A 123 2.78 13.88 -15.42
C LEU A 123 3.53 15.17 -15.07
N ALA A 124 4.30 15.18 -13.97
CA ALA A 124 5.13 16.31 -13.58
C ALA A 124 6.16 16.67 -14.65
N LYS A 125 6.79 15.66 -15.29
CA LYS A 125 7.70 15.88 -16.42
C LYS A 125 7.00 16.53 -17.62
N VAL A 126 5.77 16.13 -17.93
CA VAL A 126 4.99 16.76 -19.01
C VAL A 126 4.64 18.21 -18.62
N ILE A 127 4.21 18.46 -17.39
CA ILE A 127 3.90 19.81 -16.90
C ILE A 127 5.13 20.73 -16.98
N GLN A 128 6.32 20.22 -16.65
CA GLN A 128 7.58 20.98 -16.74
C GLN A 128 7.97 21.39 -18.18
N GLN A 129 7.40 20.77 -19.21
CA GLN A 129 7.61 21.21 -20.60
C GLN A 129 6.83 22.48 -20.94
N HIS A 130 5.84 22.84 -20.13
CA HIS A 130 5.05 24.05 -20.30
C HIS A 130 5.66 25.21 -19.49
N PRO A 131 5.52 26.46 -19.98
CA PRO A 131 6.02 27.63 -19.28
C PRO A 131 5.31 27.83 -17.94
N ASP A 132 5.98 28.54 -17.03
CA ASP A 132 5.42 28.78 -15.71
C ASP A 132 4.11 29.58 -15.79
N ARG A 133 3.14 29.16 -14.96
CA ARG A 133 1.81 29.74 -14.95
C ARG A 133 1.84 31.22 -14.54
N HIS A 134 2.71 31.59 -13.59
CA HIS A 134 2.79 32.95 -13.11
C HIS A 134 3.41 33.87 -14.17
N GLU A 135 4.45 33.40 -14.86
CA GLU A 135 5.06 34.14 -15.96
C GLU A 135 4.09 34.36 -17.12
N THR A 136 3.37 33.31 -17.53
CA THR A 136 2.36 33.41 -18.61
C THR A 136 1.22 34.35 -18.25
N LEU A 137 0.73 34.34 -17.01
CA LEU A 137 -0.29 35.30 -16.55
C LEU A 137 0.21 36.75 -16.59
N LYS A 138 1.46 36.99 -16.18
CA LYS A 138 2.06 38.34 -16.22
C LYS A 138 2.20 38.86 -17.65
N GLN A 139 2.58 38.00 -18.60
CA GLN A 139 2.61 38.35 -20.03
C GLN A 139 1.21 38.68 -20.54
N LEU A 140 0.21 37.88 -20.16
CA LEU A 140 -1.19 38.09 -20.55
C LEU A 140 -1.72 39.44 -20.05
N GLU A 141 -1.44 39.80 -18.80
CA GLU A 141 -1.80 41.12 -18.24
C GLU A 141 -1.10 42.28 -18.96
N ALA A 142 0.17 42.10 -19.37
CA ALA A 142 0.89 43.12 -20.12
C ALA A 142 0.28 43.32 -21.52
N LEU A 143 0.01 42.23 -22.23
CA LEU A 143 -0.67 42.25 -23.53
C LEU A 143 -2.07 42.86 -23.45
N ASP A 144 -2.83 42.58 -22.39
CA ASP A 144 -4.16 43.16 -22.20
C ASP A 144 -4.10 44.70 -22.02
N LYS A 145 -3.11 45.19 -21.26
CA LYS A 145 -2.86 46.63 -21.13
C LYS A 145 -2.47 47.27 -22.46
N GLU A 146 -1.61 46.63 -23.24
CA GLU A 146 -1.24 47.12 -24.58
C GLU A 146 -2.44 47.16 -25.53
N LEU A 147 -3.30 46.13 -25.50
CA LEU A 147 -4.53 46.10 -26.29
C LEU A 147 -5.48 47.24 -25.91
N GLN A 148 -5.68 47.48 -24.61
CA GLN A 148 -6.51 48.59 -24.14
C GLN A 148 -5.95 49.94 -24.60
N GLN A 149 -4.63 50.14 -24.52
CA GLN A 149 -3.97 51.35 -25.00
C GLN A 149 -4.16 51.53 -26.52
N LEU A 150 -3.93 50.48 -27.30
CA LEU A 150 -4.12 50.51 -28.75
C LEU A 150 -5.57 50.77 -29.14
N SER A 151 -6.55 50.21 -28.42
CA SER A 151 -7.97 50.49 -28.62
C SER A 151 -8.27 51.97 -28.41
N HIS A 152 -7.79 52.56 -27.32
CA HIS A 152 -7.99 53.98 -27.03
C HIS A 152 -7.30 54.88 -28.08
N ILE A 153 -6.11 54.51 -28.55
CA ILE A 153 -5.44 55.24 -29.63
C ILE A 153 -6.25 55.16 -30.92
N LYS A 154 -6.75 53.98 -31.29
CA LYS A 154 -7.61 53.78 -32.46
C LYS A 154 -8.85 54.66 -32.38
N GLU A 155 -9.59 54.61 -31.26
CA GLU A 155 -10.78 55.43 -31.03
C GLU A 155 -10.48 56.93 -31.18
N ASN A 156 -9.34 57.39 -30.65
CA ASN A 156 -8.92 58.79 -30.77
C ASN A 156 -8.57 59.17 -32.23
N VAL A 157 -7.91 58.29 -32.98
CA VAL A 157 -7.61 58.51 -34.40
C VAL A 157 -8.90 58.52 -35.23
N ASP A 158 -9.81 57.58 -34.99
CA ASP A 158 -11.11 57.53 -35.65
C ASP A 158 -11.93 58.81 -35.37
N ALA A 159 -11.95 59.29 -34.13
CA ALA A 159 -12.59 60.55 -33.75
C ALA A 159 -11.98 61.76 -34.47
N LYS A 160 -10.63 61.82 -34.59
CA LYS A 160 -9.95 62.88 -35.34
C LYS A 160 -10.26 62.80 -36.83
N LEU A 161 -10.31 61.61 -37.41
CA LEU A 161 -10.64 61.39 -38.81
C LEU A 161 -12.08 61.85 -39.11
N GLU A 162 -13.04 61.49 -38.26
CA GLU A 162 -14.42 61.96 -38.35
C GLU A 162 -14.55 63.48 -38.22
N LEU A 163 -13.79 64.09 -37.30
CA LEU A 163 -13.74 65.56 -37.20
C LEU A 163 -13.21 66.19 -38.50
N ARG A 164 -12.15 65.64 -39.10
CA ARG A 164 -11.62 66.13 -40.38
C ARG A 164 -12.61 65.95 -41.53
N LYS A 165 -13.31 64.82 -41.61
CA LYS A 165 -14.40 64.62 -42.59
C LYS A 165 -15.48 65.69 -42.46
N LYS A 166 -15.92 65.99 -41.24
CA LYS A 166 -16.90 67.06 -40.97
C LYS A 166 -16.38 68.43 -41.40
N GLN A 167 -15.13 68.76 -41.07
CA GLN A 167 -14.49 70.01 -41.49
C GLN A 167 -14.40 70.13 -43.02
N PHE A 168 -14.03 69.06 -43.72
CA PHE A 168 -14.01 69.02 -45.19
C PHE A 168 -15.40 69.21 -45.78
N HIS A 169 -16.43 68.62 -45.18
CA HIS A 169 -17.81 68.77 -45.64
C HIS A 169 -18.30 70.22 -45.51
N VAL A 170 -17.98 70.90 -44.40
CA VAL A 170 -18.26 72.32 -44.21
C VAL A 170 -17.54 73.16 -45.27
N LEU A 171 -16.24 72.91 -45.50
CA LEU A 171 -15.49 73.62 -46.54
C LEU A 171 -16.12 73.42 -47.93
N LEU A 172 -16.48 72.19 -48.29
CA LEU A 172 -17.11 71.89 -49.57
C LEU A 172 -18.45 72.62 -49.72
N SER A 173 -19.26 72.67 -48.65
CA SER A 173 -20.54 73.40 -48.64
C SER A 173 -20.31 74.91 -48.83
N THR A 174 -19.33 75.50 -48.14
CA THR A 174 -19.00 76.94 -48.35
C THR A 174 -18.50 77.23 -49.76
N ILE A 175 -17.75 76.31 -50.38
CA ILE A 175 -17.33 76.46 -51.79
C ILE A 175 -18.54 76.42 -52.71
N GLN A 176 -19.50 75.49 -52.49
CA GLN A 176 -20.73 75.41 -53.27
C GLN A 176 -21.59 76.67 -53.11
N GLU A 177 -21.74 77.19 -51.89
CA GLU A 177 -22.45 78.44 -51.62
C GLU A 177 -21.79 79.64 -52.31
N LEU A 178 -20.45 79.73 -52.29
CA LEU A 178 -19.70 80.76 -53.00
C LEU A 178 -19.85 80.63 -54.52
N GLN A 179 -19.81 79.42 -55.07
CA GLN A 179 -20.07 79.16 -56.48
C GLN A 179 -21.49 79.60 -56.87
N GLN A 180 -22.49 79.25 -56.06
CA GLN A 180 -23.88 79.65 -56.27
C GLN A 180 -24.05 81.18 -56.18
N THR A 181 -23.34 81.83 -55.26
CA THR A 181 -23.33 83.30 -55.14
C THR A 181 -22.68 83.96 -56.35
N LEU A 182 -21.58 83.39 -56.86
CA LEU A 182 -20.92 83.86 -58.09
C LEU A 182 -21.82 83.68 -59.33
N GLU A 183 -22.51 82.55 -59.44
CA GLU A 183 -23.50 82.31 -60.52
C GLU A 183 -24.68 83.26 -60.42
N THR A 184 -25.18 83.55 -59.21
CA THR A 184 -26.28 84.50 -58.98
C THR A 184 -25.83 85.94 -59.25
N SER A 185 -24.59 86.30 -58.91
CA SER A 185 -23.98 87.60 -59.19
C SER A 185 -23.74 87.80 -60.70
N ALA A 186 -23.27 86.76 -61.39
CA ALA A 186 -23.13 86.76 -62.85
C ALA A 186 -24.49 86.86 -63.57
N ALA A 187 -25.54 86.24 -63.03
CA ALA A 187 -26.91 86.40 -63.53
C ALA A 187 -27.50 87.80 -63.24
N SER A 188 -27.07 88.46 -62.16
CA SER A 188 -27.51 89.83 -61.82
C SER A 188 -26.72 90.96 -62.51
N ALA A 189 -25.57 90.66 -63.13
CA ALA A 189 -24.77 91.64 -63.89
C ALA A 189 -25.18 91.76 -65.37
N SER A 190 -26.20 90.99 -65.81
CA SER A 190 -26.73 90.99 -67.18
C SER A 190 -28.07 91.71 -67.33
N GLU A 191 -28.48 92.56 -66.39
CA GLU A 191 -29.64 93.44 -66.57
C GLU A 191 -29.34 94.88 -66.13
N ASP A 192 -28.93 95.71 -67.10
CA ASP A 192 -29.50 97.04 -67.36
C ASP A 192 -28.83 97.67 -68.61
N PRO A 193 -29.39 98.70 -69.28
CA PRO A 193 -30.78 98.98 -69.66
C PRO A 193 -30.87 99.38 -71.17
N GLN A 194 -32.03 99.33 -71.83
CA GLN A 194 -32.21 100.06 -73.12
C GLN A 194 -33.69 100.33 -73.46
N PRO A 195 -34.01 101.31 -74.35
CA PRO A 195 -34.68 102.55 -73.99
C PRO A 195 -36.10 102.67 -74.58
N THR A 196 -36.86 103.66 -74.11
CA THR A 196 -38.13 104.11 -74.73
C THR A 196 -37.90 104.67 -76.14
N PRO A 197 -38.81 104.39 -77.09
CA PRO A 197 -39.09 105.31 -78.19
C PRO A 197 -40.53 105.86 -78.08
N ALA A 198 -40.65 107.18 -78.22
CA ALA A 198 -41.91 107.85 -78.51
C ALA A 198 -42.18 107.82 -80.02
N THR A 199 -43.42 107.57 -80.43
CA THR A 199 -43.97 108.11 -81.68
C THR A 199 -45.48 108.37 -81.56
N PHE A 200 -45.87 109.47 -82.18
CA PHE A 200 -47.10 110.24 -82.19
C PHE A 200 -48.34 109.59 -82.89
N CYS A 201 -49.54 110.02 -82.42
CA CYS A 201 -50.80 110.37 -83.12
C CYS A 201 -51.54 109.39 -84.06
N ASN A 202 -52.83 109.09 -83.78
CA ASN A 202 -54.05 109.86 -84.18
C ASN A 202 -55.32 108.96 -84.12
N GLY A 203 -56.46 109.54 -83.72
CA GLY A 203 -57.80 108.94 -83.82
C GLY A 203 -58.73 109.31 -82.66
#